data_AF-A0A350ML28-F1
#
_entry.id   AF-A0A350ML28-F1
#
_cell.length_a   1.000
_cell.length_b   1.000
_cell.length_c   1.000
_cell.angle_alpha   90.00
_cell.angle_beta   90.00
_cell.angle_gamma   90.00
#
_symmetry.space_group_name_H-M   'P 1'
#
loop_
_entity.id
_entity.type
_entity.pdbx_description
1 polymer ?
#
loop_
_entity_poly.entity_id
_entity_poly.type
_entity_poly.pdbx_seq_one_letter_code
_entity_poly.pdbx_strand_id
1 'polypeptide(L)'
;MGIEDPVLAELIKNLTNLYEERSGLLLSSTPRNPAIIQIESKIANTKANLVENINNIVNTSKIALDDIEGRVQDLNQQISQLPTSQRRLLNFEREFNLQNTLFTFLLQKRAEAQITRASNLPDNQIIDVARAEGKFPIYPKKGMNYLIALALGLVIPGGYVYLKDYFNDKIIDKKDIEKLTSLPIIGYVTHSTKEIKMVVAEWPKSSIAESFRSVRTNLIFQAQGKGKQTILVTSDIVGAGKTFISINLATVFAINDKKTLLVGVDLRKPKLHQDFGLANTDGITSFIIGKHKIEEIIHPTKIENLDVVLAGPVPPNPAELLASPKADELFNYLKEHYDYIILDTPPVSLVTDAFLLMKYSDQNIFVVRQGVTNKKVFGAIINDIESRNLSNFSILVNDIKMAKNIYGYGYGYGYGYGYGYSYGYGYGYGYGYYSDDKEVEKESVWKRIFKKS
;
A
#
# COMPACT_ATOMS: atom_id res chain seq x y z
N MET A 1 26.68 -23.57 -62.24
CA MET A 1 27.71 -24.07 -63.16
C MET A 1 28.59 -25.03 -62.37
N GLY A 2 28.23 -26.31 -62.41
CA GLY A 2 29.08 -27.38 -61.89
C GLY A 2 29.97 -27.86 -63.03
N ILE A 3 31.22 -28.20 -62.73
CA ILE A 3 32.13 -28.75 -63.73
C ILE A 3 31.62 -30.18 -64.01
N GLU A 4 30.90 -30.37 -65.12
CA GLU A 4 30.48 -31.69 -65.59
C GLU A 4 31.68 -32.39 -66.27
N ASP A 5 32.63 -32.87 -65.46
CA ASP A 5 33.70 -33.74 -65.95
C ASP A 5 33.33 -35.21 -65.64
N PRO A 6 33.01 -36.03 -66.66
CA PRO A 6 32.62 -37.42 -66.48
C PRO A 6 33.70 -38.28 -65.83
N VAL A 7 34.98 -37.97 -66.06
CA VAL A 7 36.13 -38.71 -65.53
C VAL A 7 36.31 -38.43 -64.04
N LEU A 8 36.14 -37.17 -63.63
CA LEU A 8 36.17 -36.79 -62.21
C LEU A 8 35.04 -37.47 -61.43
N ALA A 9 33.82 -37.49 -61.99
CA ALA A 9 32.68 -38.17 -61.38
C ALA A 9 32.93 -39.68 -61.23
N GLU A 10 33.56 -40.32 -62.23
CA GLU A 10 33.93 -41.73 -62.19
C GLU A 10 35.03 -42.03 -61.15
N LEU A 11 36.08 -41.20 -61.07
CA LEU A 11 37.14 -41.35 -60.06
C LEU A 11 36.61 -41.20 -58.63
N ILE A 12 35.69 -40.25 -58.40
CA ILE A 12 35.03 -40.09 -57.09
C ILE A 12 34.19 -41.33 -56.76
N LYS A 13 33.39 -41.83 -57.71
CA LYS A 13 32.58 -43.04 -57.52
C LYS A 13 33.46 -44.26 -57.21
N ASN A 14 34.54 -44.46 -57.96
CA ASN A 14 35.49 -45.56 -57.73
C ASN A 14 36.17 -45.46 -56.36
N LEU A 15 36.53 -44.24 -55.93
CA LEU A 15 37.10 -44.02 -54.61
C LEU A 15 36.10 -44.37 -53.49
N THR A 16 34.83 -43.96 -53.63
CA THR A 16 33.76 -44.30 -52.67
C THR A 16 33.56 -45.80 -52.58
N ASN A 17 33.49 -46.50 -53.72
CA ASN A 17 33.35 -47.96 -53.76
C ASN A 17 34.53 -48.66 -53.05
N LEU A 18 35.76 -48.20 -53.27
CA LEU A 18 36.95 -48.76 -52.59
C LEU A 18 36.91 -48.54 -51.07
N TYR A 19 36.37 -47.41 -50.60
CA TYR A 19 36.17 -47.18 -49.17
C TYR A 19 35.09 -48.07 -48.57
N GLU A 20 33.99 -48.29 -49.28
CA GLU A 20 32.94 -49.23 -48.87
C GLU A 20 33.48 -50.65 -48.78
N GLU A 21 34.23 -51.11 -49.78
CA GLU A 21 34.86 -52.43 -49.79
C GLU A 21 35.86 -52.60 -48.64
N ARG A 22 36.70 -51.58 -48.37
CA ARG A 22 37.61 -51.56 -47.22
C ARG A 22 36.84 -51.66 -45.90
N SER A 23 35.75 -50.89 -45.75
CA SER A 23 34.92 -50.88 -44.55
C SER A 23 34.28 -52.26 -44.30
N GLY A 24 33.73 -52.88 -45.35
CA GLY A 24 33.15 -54.22 -45.28
C GLY A 24 34.16 -55.30 -44.88
N LEU A 25 35.38 -55.26 -45.43
CA LEU A 25 36.42 -56.23 -45.09
C LEU A 25 36.95 -56.05 -43.66
N LEU A 26 37.02 -54.81 -43.16
CA LEU A 26 37.42 -54.53 -41.78
C LEU A 26 36.41 -55.01 -40.73
N LEU A 27 35.15 -55.27 -41.10
CA LEU A 27 34.15 -55.87 -40.19
C LEU A 27 34.46 -57.34 -39.86
N SER A 28 35.19 -58.04 -40.74
CA SER A 28 35.45 -59.49 -40.63
C SER A 28 36.94 -59.86 -40.57
N SER A 29 37.84 -58.91 -40.79
CA SER A 29 39.29 -59.13 -40.86
C SER A 29 40.09 -58.07 -40.09
N THR A 30 41.28 -58.44 -39.62
CA THR A 30 42.22 -57.49 -39.00
C THR A 30 42.96 -56.67 -40.08
N PRO A 31 43.42 -55.44 -39.76
CA PRO A 31 44.08 -54.54 -40.73
C PRO A 31 45.35 -55.08 -41.41
N ARG A 32 45.91 -56.20 -40.93
CA ARG A 32 47.08 -56.87 -41.52
C ARG A 32 46.72 -57.88 -42.61
N ASN A 33 45.44 -58.06 -42.93
CA ASN A 33 45.01 -58.93 -44.03
C ASN A 33 45.56 -58.38 -45.37
N PRO A 34 46.28 -59.18 -46.17
CA PRO A 34 46.80 -58.78 -47.48
C PRO A 34 45.77 -58.12 -48.41
N ALA A 35 44.50 -58.54 -48.35
CA ALA A 35 43.43 -57.94 -49.14
C ALA A 35 43.17 -56.46 -48.78
N ILE A 36 43.27 -56.11 -47.49
CA ILE A 36 43.07 -54.73 -47.01
C ILE A 36 44.25 -53.85 -47.44
N ILE A 37 45.48 -54.36 -47.36
CA ILE A 37 46.67 -53.63 -47.81
C ILE A 37 46.59 -53.32 -49.32
N GLN A 38 46.11 -54.27 -50.13
CA GLN A 38 45.88 -54.04 -51.55
C GLN A 38 44.83 -52.96 -51.80
N ILE A 39 43.72 -52.95 -51.06
CA ILE A 39 42.70 -51.91 -51.20
C ILE A 39 43.23 -50.54 -50.74
N GLU A 40 44.02 -50.48 -49.68
CA GLU A 40 44.64 -49.22 -49.25
C GLU A 40 45.60 -48.66 -50.31
N SER A 41 46.37 -49.52 -50.98
CA SER A 41 47.19 -49.11 -52.13
C SER A 41 46.34 -48.63 -53.32
N LYS A 42 45.22 -49.30 -53.63
CA LYS A 42 44.27 -48.85 -54.66
C LYS A 42 43.67 -47.47 -54.31
N ILE A 43 43.26 -47.27 -53.07
CA ILE A 43 42.74 -45.98 -52.58
C ILE A 43 43.80 -44.88 -52.74
N ALA A 44 45.05 -45.15 -52.36
CA ALA A 44 46.14 -44.18 -52.49
C ALA A 44 46.37 -43.78 -53.97
N ASN A 45 46.38 -44.76 -54.88
CA ASN A 45 46.55 -44.52 -56.32
C ASN A 45 45.35 -43.76 -56.91
N THR A 46 44.11 -44.14 -56.58
CA THR A 46 42.91 -43.42 -57.04
C THR A 46 42.89 -41.98 -56.54
N LYS A 47 43.33 -41.72 -55.30
CA LYS A 47 43.48 -40.35 -54.80
C LYS A 47 44.52 -39.54 -55.57
N ALA A 48 45.69 -40.14 -55.85
CA ALA A 48 46.73 -39.47 -56.62
C ALA A 48 46.21 -39.08 -58.02
N ASN A 49 45.55 -40.02 -58.71
CA ASN A 49 44.95 -39.77 -60.03
C ASN A 49 43.86 -38.70 -60.00
N LEU A 50 43.06 -38.66 -58.94
CA LEU A 50 42.02 -37.65 -58.76
C LEU A 50 42.62 -36.25 -58.59
N VAL A 51 43.67 -36.12 -57.78
CA VAL A 51 44.38 -34.83 -57.61
C VAL A 51 45.02 -34.39 -58.93
N GLU A 52 45.64 -35.30 -59.67
CA GLU A 52 46.22 -35.00 -60.99
C GLU A 52 45.16 -34.54 -62.00
N ASN A 53 44.01 -35.24 -62.08
CA ASN A 53 42.91 -34.88 -62.97
C ASN A 53 42.33 -33.50 -62.62
N ILE A 54 42.13 -33.19 -61.32
CA ILE A 54 41.67 -31.86 -60.89
C ILE A 54 42.67 -30.78 -61.31
N ASN A 55 43.97 -31.00 -61.10
CA ASN A 55 44.99 -30.04 -61.51
C ASN A 55 44.97 -29.81 -63.03
N ASN A 56 44.72 -30.86 -63.82
CA ASN A 56 44.58 -30.75 -65.27
C ASN A 56 43.33 -29.95 -65.67
N ILE A 57 42.19 -30.15 -65.03
CA ILE A 57 40.96 -29.38 -65.28
C ILE A 57 41.19 -27.90 -64.97
N VAL A 58 41.79 -27.60 -63.82
CA VAL A 58 42.09 -26.22 -63.40
C VAL A 58 43.01 -25.55 -64.41
N ASN A 59 44.08 -26.22 -64.83
CA ASN A 59 45.00 -25.68 -65.82
C ASN A 59 44.33 -25.46 -67.18
N THR A 60 43.48 -26.38 -67.62
CA THR A 60 42.75 -26.26 -68.91
C THR A 60 41.74 -25.12 -68.87
N SER A 61 41.00 -25.00 -67.78
CA SER A 61 40.05 -23.88 -67.60
C SER A 61 40.75 -22.53 -67.54
N LYS A 62 41.94 -22.48 -66.93
CA LYS A 62 42.77 -21.27 -66.93
C LYS A 62 43.23 -20.88 -68.33
N ILE A 63 43.71 -21.85 -69.12
CA ILE A 63 44.08 -21.61 -70.53
C ILE A 63 42.87 -21.11 -71.35
N ALA A 64 41.69 -21.69 -71.15
CA ALA A 64 40.47 -21.25 -71.84
C ALA A 64 40.05 -19.84 -71.43
N LEU A 65 40.19 -19.49 -70.14
CA LEU A 65 39.91 -18.14 -69.65
C LEU A 65 40.89 -17.13 -70.26
N ASP A 66 42.18 -17.44 -70.25
CA ASP A 66 43.23 -16.59 -70.83
C ASP A 66 43.02 -16.37 -72.35
N ASP A 67 42.58 -17.40 -73.09
CA ASP A 67 42.19 -17.28 -74.51
C ASP A 67 40.98 -16.34 -74.70
N ILE A 68 39.93 -16.52 -73.89
CA ILE A 68 38.72 -15.68 -73.98
C ILE A 68 39.06 -14.24 -73.63
N GLU A 69 39.86 -13.99 -72.59
CA GLU A 69 40.31 -12.65 -72.23
C GLU A 69 41.16 -12.02 -73.34
N GLY A 70 42.05 -12.80 -73.97
CA GLY A 70 42.82 -12.38 -75.14
C GLY A 70 41.91 -11.98 -76.31
N ARG A 71 40.90 -12.80 -76.63
CA ARG A 71 39.91 -12.49 -77.67
C ARG A 71 39.08 -11.26 -77.36
N VAL A 72 38.70 -11.05 -76.09
CA VAL A 72 38.00 -9.84 -75.65
C VAL A 72 38.88 -8.60 -75.81
N GLN A 73 40.17 -8.70 -75.46
CA GLN A 73 41.11 -7.59 -75.65
C GLN A 73 41.33 -7.28 -77.13
N ASP A 74 41.51 -8.29 -77.98
CA ASP A 74 41.65 -8.12 -79.43
C ASP A 74 40.39 -7.48 -80.04
N LEU A 75 39.20 -7.98 -79.68
CA LEU A 75 37.94 -7.39 -80.10
C LEU A 75 37.79 -5.94 -79.62
N ASN A 76 38.19 -5.63 -78.38
CA ASN A 76 38.19 -4.25 -77.88
C ASN A 76 39.17 -3.36 -78.64
N GLN A 77 40.33 -3.88 -79.02
CA GLN A 77 41.30 -3.17 -79.85
C GLN A 77 40.73 -2.92 -81.26
N GLN A 78 40.13 -3.93 -81.89
CA GLN A 78 39.44 -3.77 -83.18
C GLN A 78 38.31 -2.74 -83.08
N ILE A 79 37.48 -2.80 -82.03
CA ILE A 79 36.42 -1.82 -81.77
C ILE A 79 37.02 -0.42 -81.58
N SER A 80 38.17 -0.28 -80.93
CA SER A 80 38.83 1.01 -80.71
C SER A 80 39.38 1.65 -82.00
N GLN A 81 39.76 0.82 -82.98
CA GLN A 81 40.24 1.25 -84.31
C GLN A 81 39.11 1.68 -85.25
N LEU A 82 37.86 1.30 -84.97
CA LEU A 82 36.71 1.73 -85.76
C LEU A 82 36.47 3.24 -85.59
N PRO A 83 36.20 3.98 -86.69
CA PRO A 83 35.76 5.37 -86.65
C PRO A 83 34.62 5.61 -85.66
N THR A 84 34.61 6.78 -85.02
CA THR A 84 33.63 7.15 -83.98
C THR A 84 32.17 6.93 -84.40
N SER A 85 31.84 7.15 -85.67
CA SER A 85 30.50 6.92 -86.22
C SER A 85 30.09 5.43 -86.25
N GLN A 86 30.99 4.52 -86.57
CA GLN A 86 30.71 3.07 -86.60
C GLN A 86 30.57 2.48 -85.20
N ARG A 87 31.39 2.94 -84.24
CA ARG A 87 31.23 2.55 -82.82
C ARG A 87 29.90 3.02 -82.25
N ARG A 88 29.48 4.25 -82.59
CA ARG A 88 28.17 4.77 -82.19
C ARG A 88 27.03 3.94 -82.78
N LEU A 89 27.12 3.57 -84.07
CA LEU A 89 26.13 2.70 -84.72
C LEU A 89 26.00 1.34 -84.01
N LEU A 90 27.10 0.66 -83.72
CA LEU A 90 27.08 -0.63 -83.01
C LEU A 90 26.53 -0.52 -81.58
N ASN A 91 26.77 0.61 -80.90
CA ASN A 91 26.18 0.86 -79.60
C ASN A 91 24.67 1.09 -79.70
N PHE A 92 24.23 1.88 -80.69
CA PHE A 92 22.80 2.06 -80.96
C PHE A 92 22.11 0.76 -81.38
N GLU A 93 22.78 -0.08 -82.15
CA GLU A 93 22.24 -1.38 -82.56
C GLU A 93 22.12 -2.34 -81.36
N ARG A 94 23.12 -2.36 -80.46
CA ARG A 94 23.03 -3.11 -79.20
C ARG A 94 21.90 -2.60 -78.32
N GLU A 95 21.79 -1.29 -78.15
CA GLU A 95 20.74 -0.66 -77.34
C GLU A 95 19.35 -0.91 -77.95
N PHE A 96 19.21 -0.78 -79.26
CA PHE A 96 17.98 -1.08 -79.99
C PHE A 96 17.58 -2.55 -79.83
N ASN A 97 18.51 -3.49 -80.02
CA ASN A 97 18.22 -4.91 -79.89
C ASN A 97 17.81 -5.29 -78.47
N LEU A 98 18.46 -4.70 -77.45
CA LEU A 98 18.09 -4.89 -76.05
C LEU A 98 16.67 -4.36 -75.78
N GLN A 99 16.36 -3.15 -76.24
CA GLN A 99 15.04 -2.55 -76.07
C GLN A 99 13.95 -3.32 -76.82
N ASN A 100 14.23 -3.76 -78.05
CA ASN A 100 13.29 -4.55 -78.85
C ASN A 100 12.99 -5.89 -78.17
N THR A 101 14.03 -6.58 -77.68
CA THR A 101 13.87 -7.84 -76.92
C THR A 101 13.04 -7.63 -75.65
N LEU A 102 13.32 -6.57 -74.90
CA LEU A 102 12.55 -6.23 -73.70
C LEU A 102 11.09 -5.90 -74.03
N PHE A 103 10.86 -5.14 -75.09
CA PHE A 103 9.52 -4.79 -75.55
C PHE A 103 8.71 -6.04 -75.94
N THR A 104 9.30 -6.95 -76.74
CA THR A 104 8.65 -8.21 -77.12
C THR A 104 8.36 -9.07 -75.89
N PHE A 105 9.30 -9.16 -74.94
CA PHE A 105 9.09 -9.89 -73.69
C PHE A 105 7.92 -9.33 -72.86
N LEU A 106 7.84 -7.99 -72.71
CA LEU A 106 6.75 -7.34 -71.99
C LEU A 106 5.40 -7.53 -72.70
N LEU A 107 5.37 -7.49 -74.04
CA LEU A 107 4.19 -7.80 -74.84
C LEU A 107 3.69 -9.23 -74.60
N GLN A 108 4.61 -10.20 -74.61
CA GLN A 108 4.31 -11.59 -74.32
C GLN A 108 3.75 -11.75 -72.89
N LYS A 109 4.40 -11.15 -71.89
CA LYS A 109 3.94 -11.20 -70.49
C LYS A 109 2.59 -10.51 -70.30
N ARG A 110 2.32 -9.42 -71.03
CA ARG A 110 1.02 -8.76 -71.01
C ARG A 110 -0.06 -9.66 -71.60
N ALA A 111 0.21 -10.31 -72.73
CA ALA A 111 -0.73 -11.25 -73.35
C ALA A 111 -1.01 -12.44 -72.43
N GLU A 112 0.03 -13.01 -71.82
CA GLU A 112 -0.09 -14.07 -70.81
C GLU A 112 -0.97 -13.61 -69.63
N ALA A 113 -0.70 -12.44 -69.05
CA ALA A 113 -1.51 -11.90 -67.97
C ALA A 113 -2.96 -11.59 -68.38
N GLN A 114 -3.20 -11.13 -69.62
CA GLN A 114 -4.54 -10.93 -70.17
C GLN A 114 -5.28 -12.26 -70.34
N ILE A 115 -4.61 -13.30 -70.80
CA ILE A 115 -5.16 -14.67 -70.90
C ILE A 115 -5.46 -15.19 -69.50
N THR A 116 -4.54 -15.06 -68.53
CA THR A 116 -4.79 -15.46 -67.13
C THR A 116 -5.97 -14.69 -66.54
N ARG A 117 -6.09 -13.39 -66.83
CA ARG A 117 -7.23 -12.57 -66.38
C ARG A 117 -8.55 -13.01 -67.02
N ALA A 118 -8.56 -13.35 -68.31
CA ALA A 118 -9.73 -13.87 -69.00
C ALA A 118 -10.06 -15.32 -68.60
N SER A 119 -9.05 -16.10 -68.22
CA SER A 119 -9.17 -17.49 -67.73
C SER A 119 -9.58 -17.57 -66.25
N ASN A 120 -9.54 -16.46 -65.51
CA ASN A 120 -10.21 -16.32 -64.22
C ASN A 120 -11.72 -16.10 -64.42
N LEU A 121 -12.36 -17.00 -65.16
CA LEU A 121 -13.78 -17.26 -64.93
C LEU A 121 -13.83 -18.12 -63.65
N PRO A 122 -14.45 -17.65 -62.56
CA PRO A 122 -14.65 -18.49 -61.39
C PRO A 122 -15.44 -19.75 -61.80
N ASP A 123 -14.91 -20.93 -61.51
CA ASP A 123 -15.62 -22.23 -61.63
C ASP A 123 -16.82 -22.31 -60.68
N ASN A 124 -17.00 -21.29 -59.84
CA ASN A 124 -18.08 -21.15 -58.89
C ASN A 124 -18.91 -19.89 -59.17
N GLN A 125 -20.17 -20.10 -59.52
CA GLN A 125 -21.19 -19.07 -59.45
C GLN A 125 -21.71 -19.01 -58.00
N ILE A 126 -21.72 -17.83 -57.37
CA ILE A 126 -22.34 -17.67 -56.05
C ILE A 126 -23.86 -17.81 -56.23
N ILE A 127 -24.41 -18.95 -55.83
CA ILE A 127 -25.84 -19.26 -55.92
C ILE A 127 -26.64 -18.51 -54.84
N ASP A 128 -26.06 -18.33 -53.65
CA ASP A 128 -26.66 -17.52 -52.57
C ASP A 128 -25.56 -16.77 -51.80
N VAL A 129 -25.79 -15.50 -51.56
CA VAL A 129 -24.88 -14.65 -50.77
C VAL A 129 -25.14 -14.86 -49.29
N ALA A 130 -24.09 -14.83 -48.47
CA ALA A 130 -24.24 -14.92 -47.02
C ALA A 130 -25.11 -13.77 -46.52
N ARG A 131 -26.32 -14.10 -46.05
CA ARG A 131 -27.22 -13.14 -45.41
C ARG A 131 -26.84 -13.03 -43.95
N ALA A 132 -26.85 -11.80 -43.42
CA ALA A 132 -26.78 -11.58 -41.98
C ALA A 132 -28.12 -12.00 -41.33
N GLU A 133 -28.39 -13.30 -41.30
CA GLU A 133 -29.55 -13.86 -40.59
C GLU A 133 -29.25 -13.89 -39.09
N GLY A 134 -29.41 -12.72 -38.48
CA GLY A 134 -29.27 -12.55 -37.04
C GLY A 134 -29.50 -11.08 -36.68
N LYS A 135 -30.53 -10.79 -35.90
CA LYS A 135 -30.78 -9.43 -35.39
C LYS A 135 -29.70 -8.95 -34.41
N PHE A 136 -28.89 -9.86 -33.88
CA PHE A 136 -27.91 -9.59 -32.82
C PHE A 136 -26.59 -10.35 -33.01
N PRO A 137 -25.45 -9.77 -32.61
CA PRO A 137 -24.16 -10.45 -32.66
C PRO A 137 -24.09 -11.62 -31.66
N ILE A 138 -23.54 -12.77 -32.09
CA ILE A 138 -23.36 -13.98 -31.26
C ILE A 138 -22.30 -13.75 -30.16
N TYR A 139 -21.25 -12.98 -30.46
CA TYR A 139 -20.20 -12.59 -29.52
C TYR A 139 -19.76 -11.13 -29.81
N PRO A 140 -19.43 -10.32 -28.79
CA PRO A 140 -19.49 -10.60 -27.34
C PRO A 140 -20.90 -10.47 -26.74
N LYS A 141 -21.22 -11.30 -25.74
CA LYS A 141 -22.49 -11.26 -24.98
C LYS A 141 -22.51 -10.06 -24.01
N LYS A 142 -22.77 -8.86 -24.55
CA LYS A 142 -22.69 -7.58 -23.81
C LYS A 142 -23.44 -7.60 -22.46
N GLY A 143 -24.65 -8.16 -22.41
CA GLY A 143 -25.44 -8.25 -21.17
C GLY A 143 -24.75 -9.06 -20.06
N MET A 144 -24.15 -10.21 -20.42
CA MET A 144 -23.39 -11.03 -19.48
C MET A 144 -22.14 -10.28 -18.99
N ASN A 145 -21.44 -9.59 -19.90
CA ASN A 145 -20.25 -8.82 -19.54
C ASN A 145 -20.57 -7.67 -18.57
N TYR A 146 -21.67 -6.95 -18.79
CA TYR A 146 -22.11 -5.89 -17.87
C TYR A 146 -22.53 -6.45 -16.50
N LEU A 147 -23.19 -7.61 -16.46
CA LEU A 147 -23.56 -8.27 -15.20
C LEU A 147 -22.31 -8.67 -14.41
N ILE A 148 -21.32 -9.28 -15.07
CA ILE A 148 -20.03 -9.62 -14.44
C ILE A 148 -19.31 -8.36 -13.95
N ALA A 149 -19.28 -7.29 -14.76
CA ALA A 149 -18.66 -6.03 -14.37
C ALA A 149 -19.34 -5.41 -13.14
N LEU A 150 -20.68 -5.43 -13.08
CA LEU A 150 -21.44 -4.96 -11.93
C LEU A 150 -21.16 -5.81 -10.68
N ALA A 151 -21.14 -7.14 -10.83
CA ALA A 151 -20.85 -8.05 -9.73
C ALA A 151 -19.44 -7.83 -9.15
N LEU A 152 -18.43 -7.77 -10.02
CA LEU A 152 -17.05 -7.48 -9.61
C LEU A 152 -16.92 -6.07 -9.02
N GLY A 153 -17.64 -5.09 -9.58
CA GLY A 153 -17.68 -3.72 -9.10
C GLY A 153 -18.28 -3.56 -7.70
N LEU A 154 -19.09 -4.50 -7.24
CA LEU A 154 -19.62 -4.52 -5.86
C LEU A 154 -18.78 -5.39 -4.93
N VAL A 155 -18.39 -6.58 -5.39
CA VAL A 155 -17.67 -7.58 -4.58
C VAL A 155 -16.26 -7.11 -4.25
N ILE A 156 -15.51 -6.55 -5.22
CA ILE A 156 -14.12 -6.16 -4.97
C ILE A 156 -14.03 -5.01 -3.96
N PRO A 157 -14.76 -3.88 -4.11
CA PRO A 157 -14.70 -2.80 -3.12
C PRO A 157 -15.31 -3.21 -1.77
N GLY A 158 -16.41 -3.95 -1.78
CA GLY A 158 -17.02 -4.47 -0.54
C GLY A 158 -16.07 -5.39 0.22
N GLY A 159 -15.42 -6.31 -0.50
CA GLY A 159 -14.38 -7.18 0.06
C GLY A 159 -13.18 -6.42 0.58
N TYR A 160 -12.72 -5.39 -0.12
CA TYR A 160 -11.62 -4.54 0.33
C TYR A 160 -11.96 -3.80 1.64
N VAL A 161 -13.14 -3.18 1.75
CA VAL A 161 -13.58 -2.51 2.98
C VAL A 161 -13.69 -3.51 4.13
N TYR A 162 -14.30 -4.67 3.89
CA TYR A 162 -14.43 -5.72 4.90
C TYR A 162 -13.07 -6.22 5.39
N LEU A 163 -12.14 -6.52 4.49
CA LEU A 163 -10.80 -6.98 4.86
C LEU A 163 -10.03 -5.90 5.63
N LYS A 164 -10.13 -4.65 5.20
CA LYS A 164 -9.49 -3.52 5.90
C LYS A 164 -9.98 -3.40 7.34
N ASP A 165 -11.28 -3.53 7.57
CA ASP A 165 -11.86 -3.47 8.92
C ASP A 165 -11.56 -4.73 9.73
N TYR A 166 -11.52 -5.91 9.09
CA TYR A 166 -11.16 -7.18 9.72
C TYR A 166 -9.72 -7.18 10.25
N PHE A 167 -8.78 -6.66 9.47
CA PHE A 167 -7.37 -6.54 9.89
C PHE A 167 -7.11 -5.32 10.80
N ASN A 168 -8.13 -4.52 11.11
CA ASN A 168 -7.98 -3.39 12.01
C ASN A 168 -7.97 -3.84 13.47
N ASP A 169 -6.80 -3.76 14.09
CA ASP A 169 -6.54 -4.15 15.46
C ASP A 169 -6.81 -3.04 16.48
N LYS A 170 -7.39 -1.91 16.05
CA LYS A 170 -7.65 -0.74 16.90
C LYS A 170 -9.10 -0.65 17.34
N ILE A 171 -9.35 -0.13 18.54
CA ILE A 171 -10.70 0.10 19.05
C ILE A 171 -11.36 1.24 18.26
N ILE A 172 -12.46 0.96 17.58
CA ILE A 172 -13.23 1.95 16.80
C ILE A 172 -14.60 2.17 17.43
N ASP A 173 -15.30 1.07 17.71
CA ASP A 173 -16.69 1.10 18.14
C ASP A 173 -16.86 0.64 19.58
N LYS A 174 -17.97 1.05 20.21
CA LYS A 174 -18.39 0.57 21.53
C LYS A 174 -18.36 -0.98 21.62
N LYS A 175 -18.79 -1.66 20.56
CA LYS A 175 -18.82 -3.13 20.46
C LYS A 175 -17.44 -3.76 20.61
N ASP A 176 -16.37 -3.08 20.23
CA ASP A 176 -15.01 -3.60 20.43
C ASP A 176 -14.64 -3.66 21.91
N ILE A 177 -15.11 -2.69 22.70
CA ILE A 177 -14.88 -2.61 24.15
C ILE A 177 -15.74 -3.66 24.87
N GLU A 178 -17.04 -3.70 24.57
CA GLU A 178 -18.00 -4.63 25.20
C GLU A 178 -17.66 -6.11 24.97
N LYS A 179 -16.95 -6.44 23.88
CA LYS A 179 -16.46 -7.80 23.62
C LYS A 179 -15.26 -8.19 24.49
N LEU A 180 -14.48 -7.21 24.94
CA LEU A 180 -13.23 -7.43 25.66
C LEU A 180 -13.39 -7.30 27.17
N THR A 181 -14.42 -6.60 27.64
CA THR A 181 -14.62 -6.36 29.07
C THR A 181 -16.07 -6.05 29.41
N SER A 182 -16.42 -6.33 30.66
CA SER A 182 -17.71 -5.99 31.27
C SER A 182 -17.71 -4.66 32.03
N LEU A 183 -16.56 -3.98 32.09
CA LEU A 183 -16.41 -2.71 32.80
C LEU A 183 -17.32 -1.61 32.22
N PRO A 184 -17.92 -0.77 33.08
CA PRO A 184 -18.83 0.28 32.64
C PRO A 184 -18.11 1.37 31.84
N ILE A 185 -18.72 1.80 30.73
CA ILE A 185 -18.27 2.99 29.99
C ILE A 185 -18.92 4.23 30.61
N ILE A 186 -18.13 5.07 31.27
CA ILE A 186 -18.61 6.28 31.97
C ILE A 186 -18.81 7.48 31.06
N GLY A 187 -18.30 7.44 29.82
CA GLY A 187 -18.58 8.52 28.87
C GLY A 187 -17.71 8.51 27.63
N TYR A 188 -18.04 9.47 26.77
CA TYR A 188 -17.52 9.64 25.42
C TYR A 188 -17.10 11.10 25.26
N VAL A 189 -15.80 11.34 25.06
CA VAL A 189 -15.23 12.67 24.85
C VAL A 189 -14.99 12.88 23.35
N THR A 190 -15.61 13.92 22.80
CA THR A 190 -15.52 14.26 21.38
C THR A 190 -14.14 14.83 21.01
N HIS A 191 -13.78 14.70 19.73
CA HIS A 191 -12.55 15.27 19.19
C HIS A 191 -12.56 16.81 19.29
N SER A 192 -11.53 17.39 19.91
CA SER A 192 -11.30 18.83 19.89
C SER A 192 -10.56 19.23 18.62
N THR A 193 -11.14 20.17 17.85
CA THR A 193 -10.48 20.76 16.66
C THR A 193 -9.48 21.86 17.01
N LYS A 194 -9.47 22.32 18.26
CA LYS A 194 -8.61 23.41 18.75
C LYS A 194 -7.52 22.85 19.65
N GLU A 195 -6.32 23.43 19.56
CA GLU A 195 -5.19 23.12 20.44
C GLU A 195 -5.34 23.76 21.84
N ILE A 196 -6.57 23.72 22.38
CA ILE A 196 -6.88 24.24 23.71
C ILE A 196 -6.82 23.07 24.69
N LYS A 197 -6.04 23.24 25.75
CA LYS A 197 -5.86 22.19 26.78
C LYS A 197 -6.95 22.22 27.84
N MET A 198 -7.44 23.41 28.21
CA MET A 198 -8.49 23.63 29.22
C MET A 198 -9.83 24.02 28.57
N VAL A 199 -10.41 23.11 27.79
CA VAL A 199 -11.60 23.40 26.98
C VAL A 199 -12.83 23.69 27.82
N VAL A 200 -12.97 23.05 29.00
CA VAL A 200 -14.11 23.29 29.89
C VAL A 200 -14.12 24.73 30.42
N ALA A 201 -12.96 25.30 30.74
CA ALA A 201 -12.84 26.67 31.23
C ALA A 201 -12.99 27.70 30.09
N GLU A 202 -12.31 27.49 28.96
CA GLU A 202 -12.28 28.47 27.88
C GLU A 202 -13.54 28.43 27.00
N TRP A 203 -14.15 27.26 26.82
CA TRP A 203 -15.30 27.03 25.93
C TRP A 203 -16.39 26.21 26.64
N PRO A 204 -16.99 26.74 27.72
CA PRO A 204 -17.93 25.99 28.56
C PRO A 204 -19.21 25.55 27.84
N LYS A 205 -19.57 26.19 26.72
CA LYS A 205 -20.76 25.85 25.91
C LYS A 205 -20.48 24.87 24.77
N SER A 206 -19.25 24.36 24.64
CA SER A 206 -18.88 23.42 23.59
C SER A 206 -19.41 22.01 23.84
N SER A 207 -19.56 21.21 22.78
CA SER A 207 -19.97 19.80 22.87
C SER A 207 -19.02 18.95 23.72
N ILE A 208 -17.71 19.24 23.65
CA ILE A 208 -16.69 18.56 24.46
C ILE A 208 -16.79 18.94 25.95
N ALA A 209 -17.14 20.19 26.28
CA ALA A 209 -17.42 20.56 27.66
C ALA A 209 -18.64 19.81 28.22
N GLU A 210 -19.66 19.58 27.39
CA GLU A 210 -20.82 18.79 27.78
C GLU A 210 -20.48 17.31 27.99
N SER A 211 -19.58 16.74 27.18
CA SER A 211 -19.03 15.39 27.43
C SER A 211 -18.41 15.29 28.83
N PHE A 212 -17.64 16.29 29.26
CA PHE A 212 -17.06 16.30 30.61
C PHE A 212 -18.11 16.45 31.73
N ARG A 213 -19.18 17.24 31.51
CA ARG A 213 -20.31 17.32 32.46
C ARG A 213 -21.03 15.98 32.60
N SER A 214 -21.24 15.28 31.49
CA SER A 214 -21.84 13.94 31.48
C SER A 214 -20.96 12.93 32.24
N VAL A 215 -19.65 12.93 31.97
CA VAL A 215 -18.67 12.08 32.69
C VAL A 215 -18.70 12.37 34.19
N ARG A 216 -18.68 13.64 34.59
CA ARG A 216 -18.78 14.06 36.00
C ARG A 216 -20.02 13.50 36.67
N THR A 217 -21.19 13.65 36.04
CA THR A 217 -22.46 13.13 36.56
C THR A 217 -22.39 11.61 36.77
N ASN A 218 -21.85 10.87 35.81
CA ASN A 218 -21.70 9.40 35.92
C ASN A 218 -20.75 8.99 37.05
N LEU A 219 -19.66 9.72 37.25
CA LEU A 219 -18.72 9.49 38.37
C LEU A 219 -19.36 9.76 39.74
N ILE A 220 -20.21 10.79 39.85
CA ILE A 220 -20.97 11.07 41.06
C ILE A 220 -21.97 9.94 41.35
N PHE A 221 -22.66 9.44 40.33
CA PHE A 221 -23.54 8.27 40.47
C PHE A 221 -22.77 7.01 40.89
N GLN A 222 -21.59 6.77 40.30
CA GLN A 222 -20.72 5.65 40.66
C GLN A 222 -20.20 5.76 42.10
N ALA A 223 -20.00 6.98 42.61
CA ALA A 223 -19.62 7.24 44.00
C ALA A 223 -20.73 6.91 45.00
N GLN A 224 -21.96 6.63 44.55
CA GLN A 224 -23.12 6.33 45.40
C GLN A 224 -23.36 7.38 46.50
N GLY A 225 -23.14 8.65 46.19
CA GLY A 225 -23.35 9.76 47.13
C GLY A 225 -22.21 9.99 48.14
N LYS A 226 -21.08 9.28 48.03
CA LYS A 226 -19.86 9.64 48.77
C LYS A 226 -19.38 11.03 48.34
N GLY A 227 -19.25 11.94 49.31
CA GLY A 227 -18.96 13.36 49.04
C GLY A 227 -17.52 13.66 48.62
N LYS A 228 -16.54 12.85 49.07
CA LYS A 228 -15.12 12.99 48.73
C LYS A 228 -14.66 11.82 47.88
N GLN A 229 -13.93 12.07 46.79
CA GLN A 229 -13.48 11.03 45.86
C GLN A 229 -12.07 11.31 45.31
N THR A 230 -11.22 10.29 45.32
CA THR A 230 -9.95 10.27 44.58
C THR A 230 -10.13 9.49 43.28
N ILE A 231 -9.94 10.15 42.15
CA ILE A 231 -10.13 9.61 40.81
C ILE A 231 -8.77 9.47 40.14
N LEU A 232 -8.40 8.24 39.79
CA LEU A 232 -7.17 7.96 39.06
C LEU A 232 -7.46 7.85 37.56
N VAL A 233 -6.69 8.55 36.73
CA VAL A 233 -6.81 8.49 35.26
C VAL A 233 -5.57 7.82 34.67
N THR A 234 -5.78 6.72 33.96
CA THR A 234 -4.69 5.94 33.33
C THR A 234 -5.07 5.43 31.93
N SER A 235 -4.15 4.75 31.24
CA SER A 235 -4.36 4.23 29.88
C SER A 235 -3.32 3.18 29.49
N ASP A 236 -3.48 2.54 28.34
CA ASP A 236 -2.47 1.63 27.77
C ASP A 236 -1.25 2.39 27.23
N ILE A 237 -1.44 3.49 26.49
CA ILE A 237 -0.34 4.16 25.76
C ILE A 237 -0.09 5.60 26.17
N VAL A 238 1.12 6.10 25.87
CA VAL A 238 1.38 7.55 25.84
C VAL A 238 0.53 8.17 24.73
N GLY A 239 -0.09 9.33 24.99
CA GLY A 239 -0.90 10.03 23.98
C GLY A 239 -2.36 9.55 23.88
N ALA A 240 -2.85 8.71 24.79
CA ALA A 240 -4.28 8.39 24.90
C ALA A 240 -5.16 9.59 25.29
N GLY A 241 -4.56 10.65 25.84
CA GLY A 241 -5.26 11.86 26.29
C GLY A 241 -5.50 11.94 27.81
N LYS A 242 -4.80 11.14 28.62
CA LYS A 242 -4.91 11.13 30.11
C LYS A 242 -4.81 12.52 30.74
N THR A 243 -3.73 13.25 30.47
CA THR A 243 -3.52 14.60 31.01
C THR A 243 -4.62 15.56 30.58
N PHE A 244 -5.05 15.50 29.31
CA PHE A 244 -6.16 16.30 28.80
C PHE A 244 -7.47 16.00 29.54
N ILE A 245 -7.79 14.72 29.74
CA ILE A 245 -8.97 14.29 30.50
C ILE A 245 -8.85 14.73 31.96
N SER A 246 -7.69 14.54 32.59
CA SER A 246 -7.46 14.86 34.00
C SER A 246 -7.63 16.35 34.27
N ILE A 247 -7.05 17.20 33.42
CA ILE A 247 -7.20 18.66 33.51
C ILE A 247 -8.67 19.06 33.40
N ASN A 248 -9.36 18.64 32.34
CA ASN A 248 -10.75 19.05 32.11
C ASN A 248 -11.73 18.42 33.10
N LEU A 249 -11.44 17.21 33.60
CA LEU A 249 -12.21 16.59 34.67
C LEU A 249 -12.03 17.36 35.99
N ALA A 250 -10.80 17.74 36.34
CA ALA A 250 -10.56 18.57 37.51
C ALA A 250 -11.27 19.95 37.37
N THR A 251 -11.19 20.57 36.19
CA THR A 251 -11.88 21.83 35.90
C THR A 251 -13.41 21.72 36.03
N VAL A 252 -14.04 20.63 35.57
CA VAL A 252 -15.51 20.50 35.63
C VAL A 252 -16.05 20.27 37.04
N PHE A 253 -15.23 19.71 37.94
CA PHE A 253 -15.53 19.65 39.37
C PHE A 253 -15.31 21.01 40.04
N ALA A 254 -14.20 21.69 39.75
CA ALA A 254 -13.85 22.99 40.33
C ALA A 254 -14.88 24.09 40.03
N ILE A 255 -15.31 24.20 38.77
CA ILE A 255 -16.36 25.16 38.33
C ILE A 255 -17.72 24.88 39.01
N ASN A 256 -17.91 23.71 39.62
CA ASN A 256 -19.12 23.33 40.34
C ASN A 256 -18.94 23.42 41.86
N ASP A 257 -18.15 24.40 42.32
CA ASP A 257 -17.89 24.74 43.71
C ASP A 257 -17.37 23.57 44.56
N LYS A 258 -16.58 22.68 43.95
CA LYS A 258 -15.88 21.60 44.66
C LYS A 258 -14.41 21.94 44.80
N LYS A 259 -13.87 21.84 46.02
CA LYS A 259 -12.43 21.98 46.24
C LYS A 259 -11.73 20.82 45.56
N THR A 260 -11.08 21.12 44.43
CA THR A 260 -10.55 20.13 43.53
C THR A 260 -9.04 20.26 43.42
N LEU A 261 -8.35 19.13 43.49
CA LEU A 261 -6.91 19.07 43.32
C LEU A 261 -6.55 18.20 42.12
N LEU A 262 -5.71 18.72 41.23
CA LEU A 262 -5.10 17.94 40.16
C LEU A 262 -3.66 17.58 40.55
N VAL A 263 -3.34 16.29 40.59
CA VAL A 263 -2.02 15.80 41.00
C VAL A 263 -1.35 15.13 39.82
N GLY A 264 -0.20 15.67 39.39
CA GLY A 264 0.63 15.08 38.36
C GLY A 264 1.55 14.00 38.91
N VAL A 265 1.17 12.73 38.79
CA VAL A 265 1.90 11.59 39.37
C VAL A 265 2.80 10.87 38.35
N ASP A 266 2.90 11.35 37.11
CA ASP A 266 3.93 10.90 36.16
C ASP A 266 5.30 11.50 36.52
N LEU A 267 6.00 10.83 37.44
CA LEU A 267 7.34 11.22 37.89
C LEU A 267 8.42 10.93 36.82
N ARG A 268 8.12 10.12 35.80
CA ARG A 268 9.09 9.71 34.78
C ARG A 268 9.18 10.73 33.65
N LYS A 269 8.04 11.21 33.18
CA LYS A 269 7.94 12.21 32.10
C LYS A 269 6.91 13.27 32.48
N PRO A 270 7.17 14.08 33.52
CA PRO A 270 6.22 15.07 33.99
C PRO A 270 5.96 16.12 32.91
N LYS A 271 4.70 16.30 32.52
CA LYS A 271 4.27 17.29 31.52
C LYS A 271 3.30 18.33 32.07
N LEU A 272 2.64 18.03 33.19
CA LEU A 272 1.58 18.86 33.76
C LEU A 272 2.02 20.30 34.03
N HIS A 273 3.26 20.51 34.46
CA HIS A 273 3.82 21.84 34.72
C HIS A 273 3.77 22.75 33.47
N GLN A 274 3.94 22.18 32.27
CA GLN A 274 3.88 22.92 30.99
C GLN A 274 2.46 23.34 30.64
N ASP A 275 1.46 22.57 31.10
CA ASP A 275 0.05 22.85 30.83
C ASP A 275 -0.47 24.03 31.67
N PHE A 276 0.11 24.23 32.86
CA PHE A 276 -0.20 25.35 33.76
C PHE A 276 0.79 26.51 33.70
N GLY A 277 1.89 26.38 32.94
CA GLY A 277 2.93 27.41 32.85
C GLY A 277 3.74 27.59 34.15
N LEU A 278 3.90 26.52 34.92
CA LEU A 278 4.62 26.50 36.19
C LEU A 278 6.01 25.87 36.03
N ALA A 279 6.94 26.23 36.92
CA ALA A 279 8.22 25.56 37.04
C ALA A 279 8.05 24.18 37.73
N ASN A 280 8.80 23.16 37.30
CA ASN A 280 8.75 21.82 37.89
C ASN A 280 9.87 21.62 38.92
N THR A 281 10.09 22.62 39.78
CA THR A 281 11.17 22.67 40.78
C THR A 281 10.80 21.98 42.09
N ASP A 282 9.52 21.97 42.40
CA ASP A 282 8.90 21.53 43.63
C ASP A 282 7.62 20.76 43.29
N GLY A 283 7.30 19.76 44.11
CA GLY A 283 6.23 18.79 43.84
C GLY A 283 6.31 17.55 44.72
N ILE A 284 5.64 16.48 44.29
CA ILE A 284 5.57 15.20 45.01
C ILE A 284 6.96 14.70 45.40
N THR A 285 7.91 14.73 44.46
CA THR A 285 9.27 14.24 44.67
C THR A 285 10.03 15.04 45.71
N SER A 286 9.93 16.38 45.68
CA SER A 286 10.62 17.26 46.63
C SER A 286 10.05 17.13 48.04
N PHE A 287 8.75 16.87 48.19
CA PHE A 287 8.12 16.57 49.47
C PHE A 287 8.57 15.21 50.02
N ILE A 288 8.55 14.15 49.20
CA ILE A 288 8.89 12.80 49.67
C ILE A 288 10.34 12.73 50.17
N ILE A 289 11.27 13.47 49.55
CA ILE A 289 12.67 13.56 49.99
C ILE A 289 12.91 14.59 51.12
N GLY A 290 11.84 15.21 51.64
CA GLY A 290 11.89 16.11 52.79
C GLY A 290 12.44 17.51 52.52
N LYS A 291 12.48 17.97 51.25
CA LYS A 291 12.94 19.32 50.91
C LYS A 291 11.87 20.41 51.08
N HIS A 292 10.60 20.03 50.98
CA HIS A 292 9.45 20.94 51.06
C HIS A 292 8.36 20.33 51.95
N LYS A 293 7.49 21.16 52.51
CA LYS A 293 6.27 20.74 53.20
C LYS A 293 5.13 20.48 52.22
N ILE A 294 4.04 19.84 52.68
CA ILE A 294 2.89 19.51 51.82
C ILE A 294 2.23 20.78 51.29
N GLU A 295 2.10 21.81 52.13
CA GLU A 295 1.49 23.09 51.78
C GLU A 295 2.28 23.85 50.71
N GLU A 296 3.60 23.65 50.66
CA GLU A 296 4.50 24.38 49.75
C GLU A 296 4.44 23.84 48.33
N ILE A 297 4.03 22.57 48.14
CA ILE A 297 3.96 21.91 46.83
C ILE A 297 2.56 22.01 46.19
N ILE A 298 1.61 22.64 46.88
CA ILE A 298 0.24 22.88 46.40
C ILE A 298 0.20 24.28 45.78
N HIS A 299 -0.06 24.33 44.48
CA HIS A 299 -0.10 25.59 43.74
C HIS A 299 -1.53 25.94 43.33
N PRO A 300 -2.02 27.16 43.63
CA PRO A 300 -3.30 27.60 43.12
C PRO A 300 -3.24 27.83 41.61
N THR A 301 -4.33 27.49 40.91
CA THR A 301 -4.44 27.74 39.47
C THR A 301 -5.22 29.03 39.19
N LYS A 302 -5.36 29.39 37.91
CA LYS A 302 -6.24 30.50 37.48
C LYS A 302 -7.73 30.19 37.62
N ILE A 303 -8.07 28.92 37.85
CA ILE A 303 -9.45 28.45 37.98
C ILE A 303 -9.77 28.39 39.46
N GLU A 304 -10.85 29.06 39.87
CA GLU A 304 -11.33 29.04 41.25
C GLU A 304 -11.64 27.60 41.69
N ASN A 305 -11.33 27.28 42.96
CA ASN A 305 -11.46 25.95 43.55
C ASN A 305 -10.62 24.84 42.89
N LEU A 306 -9.65 25.19 42.04
CA LEU A 306 -8.71 24.24 41.44
C LEU A 306 -7.27 24.56 41.85
N ASP A 307 -6.67 23.62 42.57
CA ASP A 307 -5.24 23.62 42.86
C ASP A 307 -4.53 22.51 42.07
N VAL A 308 -3.22 22.62 41.94
CA VAL A 308 -2.37 21.65 41.26
C VAL A 308 -1.15 21.29 42.09
N VAL A 309 -0.84 20.00 42.16
CA VAL A 309 0.42 19.47 42.68
C VAL A 309 1.20 18.87 41.52
N LEU A 310 2.43 19.34 41.32
CA LEU A 310 3.32 18.88 40.27
C LEU A 310 4.13 17.66 40.72
N ALA A 311 4.71 16.93 39.77
CA ALA A 311 5.61 15.81 40.08
C ALA A 311 6.90 16.28 40.80
N GLY A 312 7.40 17.46 40.45
CA GLY A 312 8.72 17.95 40.84
C GLY A 312 9.85 17.31 40.02
N PRO A 313 11.12 17.48 40.45
CA PRO A 313 12.29 16.98 39.73
C PRO A 313 12.24 15.47 39.49
N VAL A 314 12.65 15.04 38.29
CA VAL A 314 12.62 13.62 37.91
C VAL A 314 13.55 12.82 38.82
N PRO A 315 13.03 11.86 39.61
CA PRO A 315 13.84 11.09 40.54
C PRO A 315 14.48 9.87 39.85
N PRO A 316 15.58 9.32 40.39
CA PRO A 316 16.17 8.09 39.86
C PRO A 316 15.27 6.85 40.10
N ASN A 317 14.41 6.88 41.14
CA ASN A 317 13.60 5.75 41.59
C ASN A 317 12.10 6.09 41.79
N PRO A 318 11.31 6.37 40.73
CA PRO A 318 9.90 6.77 40.82
C PRO A 318 8.99 5.83 41.63
N ALA A 319 9.04 4.53 41.36
CA ALA A 319 8.13 3.55 41.94
C ALA A 319 8.32 3.42 43.46
N GLU A 320 9.58 3.42 43.93
CA GLU A 320 9.94 3.33 45.35
C GLU A 320 9.48 4.55 46.13
N LEU A 321 9.58 5.75 45.54
CA LEU A 321 9.09 6.97 46.15
C LEU A 321 7.57 6.93 46.34
N LEU A 322 6.82 6.47 45.33
CA LEU A 322 5.37 6.33 45.42
C LEU A 322 4.91 5.23 46.40
N ALA A 323 5.77 4.25 46.67
CA ALA A 323 5.52 3.21 47.67
C ALA A 323 5.96 3.60 49.09
N SER A 324 6.56 4.78 49.29
CA SER A 324 7.11 5.20 50.57
C SER A 324 6.01 5.61 51.58
N PRO A 325 6.29 5.56 52.90
CA PRO A 325 5.37 6.08 53.94
C PRO A 325 5.05 7.57 53.79
N LYS A 326 5.98 8.34 53.21
CA LYS A 326 5.76 9.76 52.89
C LYS A 326 4.67 9.94 51.83
N ALA A 327 4.55 9.02 50.86
CA ALA A 327 3.44 9.07 49.90
C ALA A 327 2.09 8.80 50.61
N ASP A 328 2.04 7.90 51.59
CA ASP A 328 0.84 7.68 52.40
C ASP A 328 0.45 8.94 53.19
N GLU A 329 1.43 9.62 53.81
CA GLU A 329 1.25 10.90 54.50
C GLU A 329 0.65 11.97 53.57
N LEU A 330 1.21 12.11 52.35
CA LEU A 330 0.72 13.04 51.34
C LEU A 330 -0.75 12.77 50.99
N PHE A 331 -1.07 11.56 50.52
CA PHE A 331 -2.41 11.28 50.01
C PHE A 331 -3.48 11.33 51.11
N ASN A 332 -3.14 10.97 52.35
CA ASN A 332 -4.06 11.11 53.48
C ASN A 332 -4.36 12.60 53.77
N TYR A 333 -3.34 13.45 53.81
CA TYR A 333 -3.51 14.89 53.97
C TYR A 333 -4.38 15.49 52.85
N LEU A 334 -4.11 15.12 51.60
CA LEU A 334 -4.88 15.63 50.44
C LEU A 334 -6.36 15.24 50.54
N LYS A 335 -6.67 13.99 50.96
CA LYS A 335 -8.06 13.50 51.15
C LYS A 335 -8.80 14.24 52.25
N GLU A 336 -8.10 14.75 53.26
CA GLU A 336 -8.70 15.53 54.33
C GLU A 336 -9.09 16.94 53.86
N HIS A 337 -8.31 17.55 52.95
CA HIS A 337 -8.45 18.97 52.57
C HIS A 337 -9.19 19.22 51.25
N TYR A 338 -9.28 18.23 50.37
CA TYR A 338 -9.98 18.35 49.08
C TYR A 338 -11.21 17.45 49.00
N ASP A 339 -12.21 17.90 48.24
CA ASP A 339 -13.40 17.11 47.93
C ASP A 339 -13.10 16.11 46.81
N TYR A 340 -12.42 16.59 45.76
CA TYR A 340 -12.06 15.77 44.60
C TYR A 340 -10.57 15.85 44.33
N ILE A 341 -9.92 14.69 44.19
CA ILE A 341 -8.51 14.59 43.84
C ILE A 341 -8.41 13.81 42.53
N ILE A 342 -7.85 14.41 41.49
CA ILE A 342 -7.67 13.79 40.18
C ILE A 342 -6.19 13.48 40.00
N LEU A 343 -5.85 12.20 39.82
CA LEU A 343 -4.48 11.74 39.63
C LEU A 343 -4.20 11.53 38.14
N ASP A 344 -3.32 12.33 37.55
CA ASP A 344 -2.79 12.10 36.20
C ASP A 344 -1.59 11.15 36.31
N THR A 345 -1.75 9.92 35.80
CA THR A 345 -0.79 8.83 35.99
C THR A 345 -0.09 8.42 34.68
N PRO A 346 1.10 7.79 34.75
CA PRO A 346 1.71 7.19 33.56
C PRO A 346 0.84 6.05 32.99
N PRO A 347 1.05 5.65 31.72
CA PRO A 347 0.31 4.52 31.14
C PRO A 347 0.60 3.20 31.86
N VAL A 348 -0.45 2.39 32.12
CA VAL A 348 -0.38 1.08 32.81
C VAL A 348 0.50 0.08 32.06
N SER A 349 0.51 0.09 30.73
CA SER A 349 1.27 -0.91 29.94
C SER A 349 2.79 -0.78 30.10
N LEU A 350 3.26 0.40 30.51
CA LEU A 350 4.67 0.71 30.62
C LEU A 350 5.22 0.49 32.04
N VAL A 351 4.39 0.56 33.09
CA VAL A 351 4.87 0.53 34.48
C VAL A 351 3.81 0.11 35.50
N THR A 352 4.24 -0.59 36.56
CA THR A 352 3.46 -0.91 37.77
C THR A 352 3.05 0.31 38.61
N ASP A 353 3.56 1.51 38.31
CA ASP A 353 3.37 2.73 39.10
C ASP A 353 1.87 3.10 39.25
N ALA A 354 1.07 2.91 38.20
CA ALA A 354 -0.36 3.17 38.27
C ALA A 354 -1.05 2.25 39.29
N PHE A 355 -0.68 0.96 39.35
CA PHE A 355 -1.24 0.01 40.32
C PHE A 355 -0.88 0.36 41.76
N LEU A 356 0.32 0.90 42.01
CA LEU A 356 0.72 1.36 43.34
C LEU A 356 -0.14 2.53 43.84
N LEU A 357 -0.63 3.37 42.92
CA LEU A 357 -1.47 4.52 43.24
C LEU A 357 -2.94 4.14 43.45
N MET A 358 -3.38 2.99 42.95
CA MET A 358 -4.78 2.56 43.05
C MET A 358 -5.24 2.36 44.50
N LYS A 359 -4.33 2.06 45.43
CA LYS A 359 -4.65 2.01 46.87
C LYS A 359 -5.15 3.37 47.42
N TYR A 360 -4.78 4.47 46.76
CA TYR A 360 -5.21 5.81 47.14
C TYR A 360 -6.48 6.25 46.39
N SER A 361 -6.85 5.58 45.29
CA SER A 361 -8.00 5.93 44.48
C SER A 361 -9.29 5.27 44.97
N ASP A 362 -10.40 6.01 44.89
CA ASP A 362 -11.75 5.46 45.07
C ASP A 362 -12.33 4.98 43.73
N GLN A 363 -11.99 5.67 42.63
CA GLN A 363 -12.43 5.35 41.27
C GLN A 363 -11.26 5.36 40.30
N ASN A 364 -11.24 4.42 39.36
CA ASN A 364 -10.18 4.25 38.36
C ASN A 364 -10.75 4.39 36.96
N ILE A 365 -10.28 5.38 36.21
CA ILE A 365 -10.67 5.63 34.83
C ILE A 365 -9.58 5.11 33.89
N PHE A 366 -9.94 4.15 33.05
CA PHE A 366 -9.12 3.70 31.95
C PHE A 366 -9.51 4.42 30.66
N VAL A 367 -8.58 5.20 30.12
CA VAL A 367 -8.78 5.98 28.91
C VAL A 367 -8.49 5.13 27.67
N VAL A 368 -9.47 5.02 26.79
CA VAL A 368 -9.36 4.37 25.48
C VAL A 368 -9.46 5.44 24.39
N ARG A 369 -8.47 5.53 23.50
CA ARG A 369 -8.49 6.51 22.40
C ARG A 369 -8.97 5.86 21.10
N GLN A 370 -10.05 6.39 20.53
CA GLN A 370 -10.66 5.85 19.31
C GLN A 370 -9.66 5.86 18.14
N GLY A 371 -9.54 4.72 17.45
CA GLY A 371 -8.66 4.56 16.29
C GLY A 371 -7.15 4.59 16.62
N VAL A 372 -6.78 4.52 17.90
CA VAL A 372 -5.38 4.50 18.37
C VAL A 372 -5.12 3.33 19.31
N THR A 373 -5.94 3.12 20.34
CA THR A 373 -5.77 2.04 21.32
C THR A 373 -5.89 0.66 20.65
N ASN A 374 -4.94 -0.23 20.93
CA ASN A 374 -4.89 -1.58 20.34
C ASN A 374 -5.76 -2.55 21.13
N LYS A 375 -6.64 -3.30 20.45
CA LYS A 375 -7.58 -4.26 21.03
C LYS A 375 -6.88 -5.35 21.85
N LYS A 376 -5.76 -5.90 21.36
CA LYS A 376 -5.02 -6.97 22.04
C LYS A 376 -4.35 -6.48 23.31
N VAL A 377 -3.69 -5.32 23.24
CA VAL A 377 -3.03 -4.70 24.40
C VAL A 377 -4.05 -4.30 25.46
N PHE A 378 -5.14 -3.67 25.03
CA PHE A 378 -6.26 -3.33 25.92
C PHE A 378 -6.82 -4.56 26.62
N GLY A 379 -7.17 -5.62 25.86
CA GLY A 379 -7.69 -6.86 26.44
C GLY A 379 -6.73 -7.53 27.43
N ALA A 380 -5.41 -7.52 27.16
CA ALA A 380 -4.42 -8.05 28.10
C ALA A 380 -4.38 -7.27 29.43
N ILE A 381 -4.49 -5.94 29.38
CA ILE A 381 -4.50 -5.09 30.58
C ILE A 381 -5.80 -5.25 31.36
N ILE A 382 -6.94 -5.31 30.69
CA ILE A 382 -8.23 -5.61 31.34
C ILE A 382 -8.16 -6.96 32.05
N ASN A 383 -7.65 -8.01 31.38
CA ASN A 383 -7.53 -9.32 32.00
C ASN A 383 -6.63 -9.28 33.25
N ASP A 384 -5.54 -8.51 33.24
CA ASP A 384 -4.69 -8.32 34.42
C ASP A 384 -5.45 -7.58 35.55
N ILE A 385 -6.19 -6.51 35.23
CA ILE A 385 -7.04 -5.76 36.17
C ILE A 385 -8.10 -6.67 36.81
N GLU A 386 -8.83 -7.43 36.01
CA GLU A 386 -9.87 -8.37 36.46
C GLU A 386 -9.25 -9.51 37.29
N SER A 387 -8.10 -10.05 36.89
CA SER A 387 -7.42 -11.14 37.62
C SER A 387 -6.91 -10.71 39.00
N ARG A 388 -6.52 -9.45 39.16
CA ARG A 388 -6.10 -8.85 40.43
C ARG A 388 -7.27 -8.41 41.30
N ASN A 389 -8.51 -8.60 40.81
CA ASN A 389 -9.74 -8.17 41.47
C ASN A 389 -9.72 -6.68 41.87
N LEU A 390 -9.15 -5.84 41.02
CA LEU A 390 -9.09 -4.41 41.27
C LEU A 390 -10.47 -3.81 41.00
N SER A 391 -11.12 -3.33 42.06
CA SER A 391 -12.47 -2.78 41.99
C SER A 391 -12.49 -1.34 41.45
N ASN A 392 -13.69 -0.89 41.04
CA ASN A 392 -14.01 0.49 40.68
C ASN A 392 -13.33 1.01 39.41
N PHE A 393 -13.06 0.13 38.45
CA PHE A 393 -12.65 0.53 37.12
C PHE A 393 -13.83 0.93 36.23
N SER A 394 -13.61 1.96 35.43
CA SER A 394 -14.52 2.40 34.39
C SER A 394 -13.75 2.87 33.15
N ILE A 395 -14.42 2.86 32.00
CA ILE A 395 -13.81 3.17 30.71
C ILE A 395 -14.30 4.52 30.23
N LEU A 396 -13.35 5.37 29.81
CA LEU A 396 -13.65 6.64 29.15
C LEU A 396 -13.10 6.60 27.73
N VAL A 397 -13.98 6.73 26.75
CA VAL A 397 -13.61 6.73 25.34
C VAL A 397 -13.31 8.16 24.91
N ASN A 398 -12.08 8.40 24.46
CA ASN A 398 -11.56 9.71 24.08
C ASN A 398 -11.36 9.83 22.57
N ASP A 399 -11.30 11.09 22.11
CA ASP A 399 -10.98 11.47 20.74
C ASP A 399 -12.00 11.00 19.70
N ILE A 400 -13.28 11.03 20.07
CA ILE A 400 -14.35 10.50 19.22
C ILE A 400 -14.59 11.46 18.08
N LYS A 401 -14.32 10.99 16.86
CA LYS A 401 -14.56 11.75 15.65
C LYS A 401 -16.03 11.60 15.29
N MET A 402 -16.82 12.61 15.65
CA MET A 402 -18.17 12.79 15.12
C MET A 402 -18.09 12.74 13.60
N ALA A 403 -18.79 11.79 12.97
CA ALA A 403 -18.79 11.66 11.52
C ALA A 403 -19.34 12.96 10.91
N LYS A 404 -18.48 13.74 10.26
CA LYS A 404 -18.87 14.87 9.42
C LYS A 404 -19.67 14.32 8.25
N ASN A 405 -20.94 14.68 8.15
CA ASN A 405 -21.89 14.33 7.08
C ASN A 405 -22.56 12.95 7.18
N ILE A 406 -23.54 12.82 8.09
CA ILE A 406 -24.68 11.92 7.85
C ILE A 406 -25.95 12.74 8.05
N TYR A 407 -26.42 13.37 6.97
CA TYR A 407 -27.81 13.77 6.83
C TYR A 407 -28.67 12.52 7.07
N GLY A 408 -29.46 12.54 8.14
CA GLY A 408 -30.55 11.62 8.45
C GLY A 408 -30.31 10.16 8.06
N TYR A 409 -29.69 9.37 8.93
CA TYR A 409 -30.08 7.99 9.27
C TYR A 409 -29.06 7.46 10.29
N GLY A 410 -29.54 7.17 11.49
CA GLY A 410 -28.73 6.93 12.67
C GLY A 410 -27.87 5.67 12.57
N TYR A 411 -26.55 5.87 12.65
CA TYR A 411 -25.62 4.86 13.12
C TYR A 411 -25.45 5.00 14.64
N GLY A 412 -26.27 4.25 15.38
CA GLY A 412 -25.80 3.39 16.47
C GLY A 412 -24.96 3.97 17.63
N TYR A 413 -25.12 5.24 18.01
CA TYR A 413 -24.79 5.69 19.38
C TYR A 413 -26.08 6.12 20.07
N GLY A 414 -26.88 5.11 20.42
CA GLY A 414 -28.15 5.29 21.13
C GLY A 414 -27.92 5.80 22.55
N TYR A 415 -28.08 7.11 22.73
CA TYR A 415 -28.43 7.73 24.00
C TYR A 415 -29.84 7.28 24.36
N GLY A 416 -29.99 6.55 25.47
CA GLY A 416 -31.29 6.15 25.96
C GLY A 416 -31.26 5.96 27.46
N TYR A 417 -31.50 7.03 28.22
CA TYR A 417 -32.24 7.00 29.49
C TYR A 417 -32.79 8.40 29.76
N GLY A 418 -34.10 8.55 29.57
CA GLY A 418 -34.85 9.75 29.89
C GLY A 418 -36.32 9.36 30.05
N TYR A 419 -36.71 9.03 31.29
CA TYR A 419 -38.11 8.92 31.68
C TYR A 419 -38.79 10.29 31.56
N GLY A 420 -39.89 10.36 30.82
CA GLY A 420 -40.70 11.58 30.70
C GLY A 420 -41.97 11.34 29.90
N TYR A 421 -43.06 11.00 30.60
CA TYR A 421 -44.42 11.07 30.06
C TYR A 421 -44.73 12.51 29.63
N SER A 422 -45.22 12.71 28.38
CA SER A 422 -46.26 13.70 28.09
C SER A 422 -46.81 13.55 26.67
N TYR A 423 -48.14 13.49 26.55
CA TYR A 423 -48.91 13.67 25.32
C TYR A 423 -48.81 15.12 24.83
N GLY A 424 -48.76 15.33 23.51
CA GLY A 424 -48.99 16.65 22.93
C GLY A 424 -48.63 16.76 21.45
N TYR A 425 -49.65 16.74 20.58
CA TYR A 425 -49.56 17.21 19.20
C TYR A 425 -49.25 18.72 19.19
N GLY A 426 -48.28 19.15 18.37
CA GLY A 426 -48.02 20.57 18.17
C GLY A 426 -46.97 20.83 17.09
N TYR A 427 -47.43 21.33 15.94
CA TYR A 427 -46.60 21.94 14.91
C TYR A 427 -45.88 23.18 15.48
N GLY A 428 -44.57 23.30 15.27
CA GLY A 428 -43.81 24.46 15.75
C GLY A 428 -42.46 24.62 15.05
N TYR A 429 -42.33 25.75 14.35
CA TYR A 429 -41.13 26.21 13.64
C TYR A 429 -39.91 26.32 14.57
N GLY A 430 -38.80 25.68 14.19
CA GLY A 430 -37.55 25.71 14.94
C GLY A 430 -36.68 26.91 14.57
N TYR A 431 -36.59 27.88 15.47
CA TYR A 431 -35.47 28.83 15.53
C TYR A 431 -34.29 28.15 16.25
N GLY A 432 -33.24 27.81 15.50
CA GLY A 432 -32.00 27.25 16.06
C GLY A 432 -31.15 28.32 16.73
N TYR A 433 -30.99 28.23 18.05
CA TYR A 433 -29.98 28.95 18.84
C TYR A 433 -28.70 28.10 18.94
N TYR A 434 -28.05 27.86 17.82
CA TYR A 434 -26.66 27.41 17.80
C TYR A 434 -25.94 28.29 16.79
N SER A 435 -24.85 28.91 17.22
CA SER A 435 -23.93 29.58 16.31
C SER A 435 -23.18 28.47 15.58
N ASP A 436 -23.74 28.01 14.47
CA ASP A 436 -22.99 27.24 13.50
C ASP A 436 -21.89 28.15 12.94
N ASP A 437 -20.66 27.65 13.05
CA ASP A 437 -19.44 28.31 12.67
C ASP A 437 -19.52 28.84 11.22
N LYS A 438 -19.17 30.12 11.04
CA LYS A 438 -18.92 30.68 9.71
C LYS A 438 -17.83 29.87 9.02
N GLU A 439 -18.17 29.42 7.81
CA GLU A 439 -17.33 28.68 6.89
C GLU A 439 -15.95 29.32 6.71
N VAL A 440 -14.90 28.55 6.93
CA VAL A 440 -13.64 28.77 6.22
C VAL A 440 -13.78 28.03 4.90
N GLU A 441 -14.05 28.78 3.82
CA GLU A 441 -14.07 28.27 2.45
C GLU A 441 -12.78 27.47 2.18
N LYS A 442 -12.90 26.15 2.08
CA LYS A 442 -11.83 25.31 1.53
C LYS A 442 -12.09 25.16 0.04
N GLU A 443 -11.11 25.56 -0.77
CA GLU A 443 -11.18 25.46 -2.23
C GLU A 443 -11.59 24.05 -2.67
N SER A 444 -12.60 24.03 -3.54
CA SER A 444 -13.11 22.82 -4.21
C SER A 444 -11.98 22.03 -4.89
N VAL A 445 -12.07 20.71 -4.80
CA VAL A 445 -11.15 19.73 -5.43
C VAL A 445 -10.95 20.00 -6.92
N TRP A 446 -11.95 20.60 -7.59
CA TRP A 446 -11.88 21.00 -8.99
C TRP A 446 -10.91 22.16 -9.25
N LYS A 447 -10.78 23.13 -8.33
CA LYS A 447 -9.79 24.22 -8.46
C LYS A 447 -8.35 23.75 -8.28
N ARG A 448 -8.11 22.67 -7.54
CA ARG A 448 -6.78 22.06 -7.38
C ARG A 448 -6.29 21.29 -8.61
N ILE A 449 -7.20 20.81 -9.45
CA ILE A 449 -6.88 20.01 -10.64
C ILE A 449 -6.66 20.89 -11.88
N PHE A 450 -7.33 22.04 -11.98
CA PHE A 450 -7.26 22.93 -13.16
C PHE A 450 -6.30 24.12 -13.03
N LYS A 451 -5.52 24.22 -11.95
CA LYS A 451 -4.45 25.24 -11.86
C LYS A 451 -3.16 24.72 -12.52
N LYS A 452 -3.10 24.90 -13.84
CA LYS A 452 -1.87 24.81 -14.65
C LYS A 452 -1.80 26.04 -15.57
N SER A 453 -1.18 27.10 -15.07
CA SER A 453 -0.03 27.80 -15.68
C SER A 453 0.37 28.98 -14.81
#